data_AF-A0A812XP95-F1
#
_entry.id   AF-A0A812XP95-F1
#
_cell.length_a   1.000
_cell.length_b   1.000
_cell.length_c   1.000
_cell.angle_alpha   90.00
_cell.angle_beta   90.00
_cell.angle_gamma   90.00
#
_symmetry.space_group_name_H-M   'P 1'
#
loop_
_entity.id
_entity.type
_entity.pdbx_description
1 polymer ?
#
loop_
_entity_poly.entity_id
_entity_poly.type
_entity_poly.pdbx_seq_one_letter_code
_entity_poly.pdbx_strand_id
1 'polypeptide(L)'
;MAYGETGAAPSDRLTILVTTSPIPSHPSPVLLRTLFSSFQKHLVHLEQCPRLLVCDGFTPPEGRKQLCSEEAYEGFLAAAEELCLQGELGPCRILRLGSCRGYGLALTAALKEVSTEYVLVVQHDWIFVREVEIARAVAAMDADSDIKYVGMQSLTTLGYARRMQLRYGLELPPARNVAGVCLVPQLLWYDKPHVCRTEHYRQVVLPAARMDVCQNPERRFGVDQMWPRLLKADDLEKEHLCYGTFFWDVGVEVVYHLSGRKLKAEGDATGEPMLFAGQLRGEATTTATFTAVAAQRTMEVTGLSAPEPKGHMGRFK
;
A
#
# COMPACT_ATOMS: atom_id res chain seq x y z
N MET A 1 16.22 -22.89 6.05
CA MET A 1 17.25 -23.01 7.12
C MET A 1 17.12 -21.79 8.02
N ALA A 2 17.02 -22.08 9.33
CA ALA A 2 17.15 -21.21 10.51
C ALA A 2 16.53 -19.80 10.45
N TYR A 3 15.36 -19.67 11.07
CA TYR A 3 14.99 -18.44 11.77
C TYR A 3 16.13 -18.10 12.73
N GLY A 4 16.91 -17.07 12.39
CA GLY A 4 17.93 -16.51 13.27
C GLY A 4 17.28 -15.95 14.53
N GLU A 5 17.92 -16.22 15.66
CA GLU A 5 17.45 -16.00 17.01
C GLU A 5 17.06 -14.55 17.30
N THR A 6 16.00 -14.41 18.11
CA THR A 6 15.40 -13.20 18.73
C THR A 6 14.40 -12.39 17.88
N GLY A 7 13.11 -12.70 18.05
CA GLY A 7 12.01 -11.85 17.60
C GLY A 7 10.72 -12.64 17.48
N ALA A 8 9.62 -12.14 18.02
CA ALA A 8 8.29 -12.72 17.81
C ALA A 8 8.00 -12.87 16.32
N ALA A 9 7.19 -13.87 15.94
CA ALA A 9 6.78 -14.05 14.56
C ALA A 9 6.16 -12.73 14.02
N PRO A 10 6.30 -12.42 12.71
CA PRO A 10 5.70 -11.22 12.12
C PRO A 10 4.22 -11.04 12.49
N SER A 11 3.49 -12.14 12.69
CA SER A 11 2.09 -12.17 13.15
C SER A 11 1.82 -11.42 14.46
N ASP A 12 2.77 -11.34 15.37
CA ASP A 12 2.56 -10.77 16.70
C ASP A 12 2.94 -9.29 16.75
N ARG A 13 3.70 -8.81 15.76
CA ARG A 13 4.26 -7.44 15.71
C ARG A 13 3.72 -6.61 14.55
N LEU A 14 2.97 -7.20 13.63
CA LEU A 14 2.41 -6.54 12.44
C LEU A 14 0.89 -6.66 12.40
N THR A 15 0.19 -5.56 12.12
CA THR A 15 -1.23 -5.60 11.72
C THR A 15 -1.41 -5.10 10.30
N ILE A 16 -2.16 -5.83 9.48
CA ILE A 16 -2.49 -5.40 8.12
C ILE A 16 -3.73 -4.52 8.17
N LEU A 17 -3.61 -3.27 7.75
CA LEU A 17 -4.69 -2.29 7.69
C LEU A 17 -5.18 -2.18 6.26
N VAL A 18 -6.46 -2.50 6.02
CA VAL A 18 -7.10 -2.33 4.72
C VAL A 18 -8.18 -1.27 4.84
N THR A 19 -8.08 -0.18 4.10
CA THR A 19 -9.14 0.86 4.06
C THR A 19 -10.03 0.70 2.84
N THR A 20 -11.34 0.75 3.05
CA THR A 20 -12.36 0.74 2.00
C THR A 20 -13.26 1.98 2.07
N SER A 21 -13.89 2.32 0.95
CA SER A 21 -14.85 3.43 0.84
C SER A 21 -15.92 3.05 -0.19
N PRO A 22 -17.08 3.74 -0.23
CA PRO A 22 -18.07 3.56 -1.30
C PRO A 22 -17.44 3.71 -2.69
N ILE A 23 -17.74 2.80 -3.60
CA ILE A 23 -17.28 2.81 -5.00
C ILE A 23 -18.39 2.28 -5.93
N PRO A 24 -18.34 2.57 -7.24
CA PRO A 24 -19.44 2.25 -8.15
C PRO A 24 -19.70 0.75 -8.36
N SER A 25 -18.77 -0.12 -7.99
CA SER A 25 -18.93 -1.57 -8.11
C SER A 25 -19.67 -2.22 -6.95
N HIS A 26 -19.93 -1.50 -5.86
CA HIS A 26 -20.74 -2.01 -4.77
C HIS A 26 -22.15 -2.38 -5.29
N PRO A 27 -22.75 -3.49 -4.83
CA PRO A 27 -22.37 -4.32 -3.67
C PRO A 27 -21.27 -5.37 -3.92
N SER A 28 -20.70 -5.48 -5.13
CA SER A 28 -19.74 -6.54 -5.45
C SER A 28 -18.49 -6.51 -4.55
N PRO A 29 -18.16 -7.61 -3.84
CA PRO A 29 -16.94 -7.69 -3.03
C PRO A 29 -15.70 -8.09 -3.85
N VAL A 30 -15.77 -8.08 -5.18
CA VAL A 30 -14.69 -8.62 -6.04
C VAL A 30 -13.34 -7.95 -5.81
N LEU A 31 -13.32 -6.64 -5.57
CA LEU A 31 -12.10 -5.90 -5.23
C LEU A 31 -11.45 -6.44 -3.96
N LEU A 32 -12.27 -6.67 -2.93
CA LEU A 32 -11.83 -7.22 -1.66
C LEU A 32 -11.31 -8.66 -1.83
N ARG A 33 -12.04 -9.52 -2.53
CA ARG A 33 -11.60 -10.90 -2.81
C ARG A 33 -10.28 -10.92 -3.58
N THR A 34 -10.15 -10.06 -4.60
CA THR A 34 -8.93 -9.95 -5.40
C THR A 34 -7.75 -9.50 -4.54
N LEU A 35 -7.98 -8.51 -3.66
CA LEU A 35 -6.97 -8.04 -2.72
C LEU A 35 -6.48 -9.15 -1.79
N PHE A 36 -7.37 -9.81 -1.09
CA PHE A 36 -6.98 -10.83 -0.11
C PHE A 36 -6.44 -12.11 -0.76
N SER A 37 -6.91 -12.46 -1.95
CA SER A 37 -6.28 -13.50 -2.77
C SER A 37 -4.84 -13.13 -3.13
N SER A 38 -4.58 -11.85 -3.46
CA SER A 38 -3.21 -11.38 -3.69
C SER A 38 -2.35 -11.49 -2.44
N PHE A 39 -2.91 -11.24 -1.25
CA PHE A 39 -2.17 -11.41 0.01
C PHE A 39 -1.80 -12.87 0.22
N GLN A 40 -2.75 -13.80 0.07
CA GLN A 40 -2.50 -15.23 0.23
C GLN A 40 -1.43 -15.75 -0.75
N LYS A 41 -1.43 -15.24 -1.99
CA LYS A 41 -0.50 -15.67 -3.03
C LYS A 41 0.90 -15.06 -2.88
N HIS A 42 1.01 -13.85 -2.35
CA HIS A 42 2.21 -13.03 -2.50
C HIS A 42 2.81 -12.50 -1.19
N LEU A 43 2.07 -12.49 -0.07
CA LEU A 43 2.60 -12.07 1.21
C LEU A 43 3.03 -13.29 2.04
N VAL A 44 4.30 -13.63 1.91
CA VAL A 44 4.90 -14.82 2.51
C VAL A 44 4.87 -14.71 4.04
N HIS A 45 4.35 -15.75 4.72
CA HIS A 45 4.33 -15.87 6.18
C HIS A 45 3.46 -14.84 6.93
N LEU A 46 2.46 -14.24 6.27
CA LEU A 46 1.52 -13.29 6.90
C LEU A 46 0.09 -13.85 7.06
N GLU A 47 -0.09 -15.17 6.95
CA GLU A 47 -1.40 -15.82 7.03
C GLU A 47 -2.05 -15.61 8.40
N GLN A 48 -1.25 -15.60 9.46
CA GLN A 48 -1.69 -15.43 10.84
C GLN A 48 -1.65 -13.97 11.32
N CYS A 49 -1.21 -13.02 10.48
CA CYS A 49 -1.19 -11.62 10.89
C CYS A 49 -2.63 -11.10 11.09
N PRO A 50 -2.90 -10.39 12.20
CA PRO A 50 -4.18 -9.73 12.40
C PRO A 50 -4.43 -8.72 11.28
N ARG A 51 -5.68 -8.65 10.85
CA ARG A 51 -6.14 -7.75 9.79
C ARG A 51 -7.27 -6.89 10.32
N LEU A 52 -7.25 -5.61 9.96
CA LEU A 52 -8.33 -4.68 10.23
C LEU A 52 -8.81 -4.08 8.93
N LEU A 53 -10.03 -4.44 8.53
CA LEU A 53 -10.74 -3.86 7.40
C LEU A 53 -11.55 -2.66 7.89
N VAL A 54 -11.20 -1.45 7.47
CA VAL A 54 -11.93 -0.23 7.79
C VAL A 54 -12.88 0.11 6.65
N CYS A 55 -14.16 0.25 6.96
CA CYS A 55 -15.20 0.69 6.04
C CYS A 55 -15.53 2.15 6.32
N ASP A 56 -15.06 3.06 5.45
CA ASP A 56 -15.16 4.52 5.60
C ASP A 56 -16.56 5.06 5.28
N GLY A 57 -17.60 4.48 5.89
CA GLY A 57 -18.99 4.94 5.88
C GLY A 57 -19.66 5.18 4.52
N PHE A 58 -20.98 5.39 4.55
CA PHE A 58 -21.75 5.68 3.34
C PHE A 58 -21.83 7.18 3.03
N THR A 59 -22.23 7.97 4.03
CA THR A 59 -22.59 9.38 3.87
C THR A 59 -21.39 10.21 3.43
N PRO A 60 -21.41 10.83 2.24
CA PRO A 60 -20.28 11.53 1.69
C PRO A 60 -20.12 12.90 2.38
N PRO A 61 -18.91 13.47 2.38
CA PRO A 61 -18.69 14.84 2.81
C PRO A 61 -19.50 15.84 1.98
N GLU A 62 -19.75 17.01 2.56
CA GLU A 62 -20.42 18.11 1.86
C GLU A 62 -19.70 18.44 0.53
N GLY A 63 -20.49 18.61 -0.53
CA GLY A 63 -19.99 18.90 -1.88
C GLY A 63 -19.36 17.71 -2.61
N ARG A 64 -19.38 16.48 -2.04
CA ARG A 64 -18.91 15.27 -2.71
C ARG A 64 -20.05 14.44 -3.28
N LYS A 65 -19.81 13.85 -4.44
CA LYS A 65 -20.75 12.96 -5.12
C LYS A 65 -20.80 11.60 -4.43
N GLN A 66 -22.01 11.09 -4.22
CA GLN A 66 -22.26 9.72 -3.83
C GLN A 66 -21.87 8.74 -4.95
N LEU A 67 -21.08 7.70 -4.64
CA LEU A 67 -20.52 6.80 -5.65
C LEU A 67 -21.33 5.51 -5.89
N CYS A 68 -22.18 5.13 -4.94
CA CYS A 68 -23.12 4.01 -5.05
C CYS A 68 -24.37 4.29 -4.20
N SER A 69 -25.45 3.52 -4.37
CA SER A 69 -26.62 3.61 -3.48
C SER A 69 -26.29 3.10 -2.07
N GLU A 70 -27.13 3.48 -1.08
CA GLU A 70 -26.99 3.01 0.30
C GLU A 70 -27.19 1.51 0.39
N GLU A 71 -28.22 1.00 -0.29
CA GLU A 71 -28.48 -0.44 -0.45
C GLU A 71 -27.27 -1.19 -1.02
N ALA A 72 -26.61 -0.64 -2.05
CA ALA A 72 -25.41 -1.23 -2.62
C ALA A 72 -24.24 -1.24 -1.63
N TYR A 73 -24.07 -0.17 -0.84
CA TYR A 73 -23.02 -0.13 0.17
C TYR A 73 -23.28 -1.11 1.31
N GLU A 74 -24.50 -1.19 1.81
CA GLU A 74 -24.89 -2.17 2.84
C GLU A 74 -24.75 -3.61 2.33
N GLY A 75 -25.09 -3.87 1.07
CA GLY A 75 -24.84 -5.15 0.42
C GLY A 75 -23.34 -5.51 0.38
N PHE A 76 -22.47 -4.53 0.11
CA PHE A 76 -21.02 -4.72 0.21
C PHE A 76 -20.57 -5.03 1.65
N LEU A 77 -21.09 -4.31 2.64
CA LEU A 77 -20.75 -4.55 4.05
C LEU A 77 -21.15 -5.96 4.51
N ALA A 78 -22.35 -6.40 4.14
CA ALA A 78 -22.83 -7.76 4.42
C ALA A 78 -21.92 -8.81 3.74
N ALA A 79 -21.53 -8.59 2.49
CA ALA A 79 -20.62 -9.47 1.78
C ALA A 79 -19.21 -9.51 2.40
N ALA A 80 -18.71 -8.38 2.89
CA ALA A 80 -17.43 -8.29 3.59
C ALA A 80 -17.46 -9.02 4.94
N GLU A 81 -18.57 -8.94 5.68
CA GLU A 81 -18.76 -9.70 6.91
C GLU A 81 -18.84 -11.20 6.68
N GLU A 82 -19.58 -11.64 5.67
CA GLU A 82 -19.65 -13.05 5.29
C GLU A 82 -18.25 -13.59 4.94
N LEU A 83 -17.49 -12.85 4.12
CA LEU A 83 -16.11 -13.15 3.79
C LEU A 83 -15.21 -13.28 5.02
N CYS A 84 -15.41 -12.39 6.00
CA CYS A 84 -14.67 -12.40 7.26
C CYS A 84 -15.02 -13.63 8.11
N LEU A 85 -16.31 -13.99 8.20
CA LEU A 85 -16.80 -15.15 8.95
C LEU A 85 -16.34 -16.47 8.33
N GLN A 86 -16.29 -16.53 7.00
CA GLN A 86 -15.79 -17.69 6.24
C GLN A 86 -14.26 -17.84 6.30
N GLY A 87 -13.55 -16.86 6.90
CA GLY A 87 -12.09 -16.88 7.01
C GLY A 87 -11.36 -16.54 5.71
N GLU A 88 -12.06 -16.15 4.66
CA GLU A 88 -11.45 -15.77 3.37
C GLU A 88 -10.57 -14.52 3.49
N LEU A 89 -10.86 -13.65 4.45
CA LEU A 89 -10.06 -12.47 4.75
C LEU A 89 -8.92 -12.76 5.74
N GLY A 90 -8.67 -14.01 6.13
CA GLY A 90 -7.76 -14.37 7.22
C GLY A 90 -8.25 -13.90 8.59
N PRO A 91 -7.36 -13.74 9.60
CA PRO A 91 -7.72 -13.24 10.94
C PRO A 91 -8.13 -11.76 10.92
N CYS A 92 -9.32 -11.48 10.40
CA CYS A 92 -9.80 -10.14 10.09
C CYS A 92 -10.87 -9.69 11.10
N ARG A 93 -10.83 -8.39 11.41
CA ARG A 93 -11.92 -7.65 12.07
C ARG A 93 -12.36 -6.51 11.17
N ILE A 94 -13.63 -6.15 11.26
CA ILE A 94 -14.21 -5.05 10.47
C ILE A 94 -14.51 -3.87 11.40
N LEU A 95 -14.05 -2.68 11.02
CA LEU A 95 -14.37 -1.41 11.65
C LEU A 95 -15.25 -0.59 10.70
N ARG A 96 -16.53 -0.45 11.02
CA ARG A 96 -17.48 0.37 10.27
C ARG A 96 -17.48 1.80 10.82
N LEU A 97 -17.24 2.80 9.96
CA LEU A 97 -17.35 4.21 10.33
C LEU A 97 -18.75 4.74 9.98
N GLY A 98 -19.32 5.60 10.84
CA GLY A 98 -20.69 6.10 10.68
C GLY A 98 -20.88 7.10 9.52
N SER A 99 -19.81 7.65 8.97
CA SER A 99 -19.85 8.54 7.80
C SER A 99 -18.56 8.44 7.01
N CYS A 100 -18.63 8.77 5.71
CA CYS A 100 -17.46 8.80 4.85
C CYS A 100 -16.66 10.06 5.08
N ARG A 101 -15.42 9.87 5.55
CA ARG A 101 -14.56 10.98 5.96
C ARG A 101 -13.27 11.03 5.15
N GLY A 102 -13.03 10.03 4.32
CA GLY A 102 -11.86 9.91 3.46
C GLY A 102 -10.73 9.11 4.11
N TYR A 103 -9.81 8.67 3.26
CA TYR A 103 -8.72 7.77 3.60
C TYR A 103 -7.90 8.19 4.83
N GLY A 104 -7.50 9.46 4.95
CA GLY A 104 -6.68 9.91 6.09
C GLY A 104 -7.37 9.71 7.44
N LEU A 105 -8.68 9.97 7.52
CA LEU A 105 -9.46 9.78 8.74
C LEU A 105 -9.81 8.31 8.98
N ALA A 106 -10.04 7.53 7.92
CA ALA A 106 -10.22 6.08 8.03
C ALA A 106 -8.95 5.39 8.58
N LEU A 107 -7.77 5.76 8.06
CA LEU A 107 -6.49 5.29 8.57
C LEU A 107 -6.26 5.75 10.02
N THR A 108 -6.62 7.00 10.35
CA THR A 108 -6.54 7.50 11.73
C THR A 108 -7.41 6.70 12.69
N ALA A 109 -8.61 6.29 12.27
CA ALA A 109 -9.47 5.41 13.06
C ALA A 109 -8.83 4.02 13.22
N ALA A 110 -8.30 3.44 12.14
CA ALA A 110 -7.61 2.16 12.16
C ALA A 110 -6.45 2.13 13.18
N LEU A 111 -5.61 3.18 13.16
CA LEU A 111 -4.43 3.29 14.02
C LEU A 111 -4.77 3.41 15.52
N LYS A 112 -6.01 3.70 15.89
CA LYS A 112 -6.47 3.67 17.30
C LYS A 112 -6.78 2.25 17.78
N GLU A 113 -7.13 1.36 16.86
CA GLU A 113 -7.50 -0.03 17.16
C GLU A 113 -6.30 -0.98 17.19
N VAL A 114 -5.16 -0.57 16.63
CA VAL A 114 -3.95 -1.42 16.53
C VAL A 114 -3.08 -1.28 17.76
N SER A 115 -2.54 -2.38 18.28
CA SER A 115 -1.53 -2.39 19.35
C SER A 115 -0.15 -2.87 18.90
N THR A 116 -0.05 -3.43 17.69
CA THR A 116 1.19 -3.96 17.14
C THR A 116 2.18 -2.85 16.79
N GLU A 117 3.47 -3.18 16.80
CA GLU A 117 4.56 -2.24 16.58
C GLU A 117 4.62 -1.73 15.14
N TYR A 118 4.23 -2.58 14.19
CA TYR A 118 4.22 -2.28 12.78
C TYR A 118 2.81 -2.40 12.19
N VAL A 119 2.56 -1.61 11.15
CA VAL A 119 1.38 -1.75 10.30
C VAL A 119 1.78 -1.93 8.86
N LEU A 120 1.08 -2.81 8.14
CA LEU A 120 1.09 -2.86 6.69
C LEU A 120 -0.17 -2.15 6.20
N VAL A 121 -0.05 -0.93 5.68
CA VAL A 121 -1.18 -0.11 5.24
C VAL A 121 -1.45 -0.36 3.77
N VAL A 122 -2.71 -0.68 3.42
CA VAL A 122 -3.14 -1.01 2.06
C VAL A 122 -4.53 -0.40 1.79
N GLN A 123 -4.75 0.18 0.60
CA GLN A 123 -6.10 0.57 0.17
C GLN A 123 -6.72 -0.56 -0.66
N HIS A 124 -8.06 -0.62 -0.71
CA HIS A 124 -8.80 -1.74 -1.30
C HIS A 124 -8.48 -2.08 -2.76
N ASP A 125 -7.90 -1.14 -3.52
CA ASP A 125 -7.59 -1.28 -4.95
C ASP A 125 -6.10 -1.42 -5.23
N TRP A 126 -5.27 -1.67 -4.21
CA TRP A 126 -3.87 -2.01 -4.36
C TRP A 126 -3.61 -3.48 -4.12
N ILE A 127 -3.25 -4.22 -5.16
CA ILE A 127 -2.91 -5.65 -5.04
C ILE A 127 -1.40 -5.88 -5.07
N PHE A 128 -0.98 -6.99 -4.47
CA PHE A 128 0.37 -7.52 -4.68
C PHE A 128 0.37 -8.39 -5.94
N VAL A 129 1.40 -8.23 -6.78
CA VAL A 129 1.54 -8.96 -8.05
C VAL A 129 2.77 -9.86 -8.06
N ARG A 130 3.54 -9.86 -6.98
CA ARG A 130 4.75 -10.64 -6.76
C ARG A 130 4.96 -10.93 -5.29
N GLU A 131 5.66 -12.01 -5.00
CA GLU A 131 6.07 -12.37 -3.65
C GLU A 131 6.91 -11.26 -3.00
N VAL A 132 6.54 -10.94 -1.75
CA VAL A 132 7.27 -10.00 -0.89
C VAL A 132 7.31 -10.57 0.53
N GLU A 133 8.51 -10.74 1.07
CA GLU A 133 8.72 -11.18 2.46
C GLU A 133 8.70 -9.97 3.41
N ILE A 134 7.51 -9.51 3.80
CA ILE A 134 7.34 -8.34 4.68
C ILE A 134 8.13 -8.44 5.98
N ALA A 135 8.35 -9.67 6.49
CA ALA A 135 9.22 -9.93 7.63
C ALA A 135 10.64 -9.37 7.47
N ARG A 136 11.19 -9.34 6.26
CA ARG A 136 12.52 -8.77 5.98
C ARG A 136 12.54 -7.25 6.06
N ALA A 137 11.45 -6.59 5.65
CA ALA A 137 11.29 -5.15 5.84
C ALA A 137 11.24 -4.82 7.34
N VAL A 138 10.47 -5.58 8.13
CA VAL A 138 10.42 -5.45 9.60
C VAL A 138 11.79 -5.69 10.23
N ALA A 139 12.51 -6.74 9.83
CA ALA A 139 13.85 -7.02 10.34
C ALA A 139 14.87 -5.91 10.01
N ALA A 140 14.77 -5.30 8.82
CA ALA A 140 15.60 -4.15 8.45
C ALA A 140 15.26 -2.92 9.29
N MET A 141 13.97 -2.68 9.51
CA MET A 141 13.46 -1.63 10.37
C MET A 141 13.92 -1.82 11.82
N ASP A 142 13.99 -3.05 12.34
CA ASP A 142 14.53 -3.35 13.68
C ASP A 142 16.04 -3.09 13.78
N ALA A 143 16.78 -3.51 12.75
CA ALA A 143 18.24 -3.35 12.71
C ALA A 143 18.69 -1.89 12.53
N ASP A 144 17.81 -1.03 12.02
CA ASP A 144 18.09 0.39 11.78
C ASP A 144 16.84 1.24 12.09
N SER A 145 16.89 1.89 13.25
CA SER A 145 15.79 2.69 13.80
C SER A 145 15.47 3.96 13.00
N ASP A 146 16.35 4.40 12.10
CA ASP A 146 16.06 5.54 11.24
C ASP A 146 15.03 5.18 10.16
N ILE A 147 14.86 3.90 9.84
CA ILE A 147 13.89 3.43 8.84
C ILE A 147 12.51 3.34 9.50
N LYS A 148 11.65 4.31 9.24
CA LYS A 148 10.33 4.43 9.88
C LYS A 148 9.20 3.94 8.97
N TYR A 149 9.43 3.97 7.67
CA TYR A 149 8.48 3.64 6.62
C TYR A 149 9.21 2.93 5.46
N VAL A 150 8.63 1.84 4.96
CA VAL A 150 9.11 1.07 3.80
C VAL A 150 7.98 0.89 2.79
N GLY A 151 8.02 1.66 1.70
CA GLY A 151 7.07 1.62 0.60
C GLY A 151 7.34 0.48 -0.38
N MET A 152 6.27 -0.15 -0.87
CA MET A 152 6.36 -1.21 -1.87
C MET A 152 6.54 -0.64 -3.29
N GLN A 153 7.37 -1.30 -4.09
CA GLN A 153 7.71 -0.84 -5.44
C GLN A 153 6.56 -1.06 -6.43
N SER A 154 6.15 0.01 -7.10
CA SER A 154 5.19 0.01 -8.21
C SER A 154 5.89 0.31 -9.53
N LEU A 155 5.26 0.07 -10.69
CA LEU A 155 5.76 0.55 -11.99
C LEU A 155 6.16 2.03 -11.96
N THR A 156 5.35 2.85 -11.29
CA THR A 156 5.60 4.30 -11.17
C THR A 156 6.69 4.66 -10.18
N THR A 157 7.34 3.72 -9.49
CA THR A 157 8.50 4.01 -8.63
C THR A 157 9.77 3.31 -9.12
N LEU A 158 9.69 2.57 -10.23
CA LEU A 158 10.87 2.13 -10.96
C LEU A 158 11.65 3.34 -11.48
N GLY A 159 12.97 3.31 -11.28
CA GLY A 159 13.87 4.41 -11.65
C GLY A 159 13.61 5.70 -10.87
N TYR A 160 13.14 5.61 -9.62
CA TYR A 160 12.82 6.76 -8.77
C TYR A 160 13.98 7.77 -8.65
N ALA A 161 15.21 7.29 -8.40
CA ALA A 161 16.41 8.14 -8.31
C ALA A 161 16.60 9.01 -9.56
N ARG A 162 16.56 8.38 -10.74
CA ARG A 162 16.66 9.08 -12.03
C ARG A 162 15.55 10.12 -12.19
N ARG A 163 14.33 9.84 -11.71
CA ARG A 163 13.23 10.79 -11.78
C ARG A 163 13.44 11.99 -10.86
N MET A 164 13.93 11.77 -9.64
CA MET A 164 14.21 12.88 -8.71
C MET A 164 15.27 13.81 -9.29
N GLN A 165 16.31 13.22 -9.89
CA GLN A 165 17.35 14.01 -10.56
C GLN A 165 16.81 14.80 -11.76
N LEU A 166 16.09 14.14 -12.68
CA LEU A 166 15.60 14.82 -13.89
C LEU A 166 14.53 15.89 -13.63
N ARG A 167 13.69 15.68 -12.61
CA ARG A 167 12.52 16.53 -12.38
C ARG A 167 12.77 17.63 -11.35
N TYR A 168 13.67 17.38 -10.41
CA TYR A 168 13.92 18.28 -9.27
C TYR A 168 15.40 18.61 -9.08
N GLY A 169 16.32 18.00 -9.84
CA GLY A 169 17.77 18.22 -9.68
C GLY A 169 18.33 17.66 -8.37
N LEU A 170 17.62 16.73 -7.73
CA LEU A 170 18.00 16.13 -6.45
C LEU A 170 18.66 14.78 -6.67
N GLU A 171 19.92 14.67 -6.28
CA GLU A 171 20.61 13.40 -6.11
C GLU A 171 20.14 12.77 -4.80
N LEU A 172 19.73 11.50 -4.86
CA LEU A 172 19.25 10.82 -3.65
C LEU A 172 20.40 10.50 -2.71
N PRO A 173 20.14 10.51 -1.38
CA PRO A 173 21.06 9.89 -0.43
C PRO A 173 21.34 8.42 -0.79
N PRO A 174 22.44 7.83 -0.29
CA PRO A 174 22.77 6.44 -0.56
C PRO A 174 21.66 5.47 -0.12
N ALA A 175 21.48 4.40 -0.90
CA ALA A 175 20.60 3.30 -0.50
C ALA A 175 21.16 2.57 0.73
N ARG A 176 20.27 2.18 1.65
CA ARG A 176 20.61 1.39 2.83
C ARG A 176 20.41 -0.09 2.53
N ASN A 177 21.44 -0.91 2.76
CA ASN A 177 21.37 -2.36 2.62
C ASN A 177 21.38 -2.99 4.00
N VAL A 178 20.21 -3.36 4.52
CA VAL A 178 20.02 -3.81 5.91
C VAL A 178 19.19 -5.09 5.89
N ALA A 179 19.55 -6.11 6.68
CA ALA A 179 18.86 -7.41 6.70
C ALA A 179 18.66 -8.06 5.29
N GLY A 180 19.55 -7.74 4.35
CA GLY A 180 19.50 -8.19 2.95
C GLY A 180 18.33 -7.61 2.13
N VAL A 181 17.77 -6.47 2.54
CA VAL A 181 16.89 -5.65 1.70
C VAL A 181 17.61 -4.37 1.27
N CYS A 182 17.39 -3.95 0.02
CA CYS A 182 17.90 -2.70 -0.52
C CYS A 182 16.82 -1.61 -0.36
N LEU A 183 17.12 -0.57 0.40
CA LEU A 183 16.19 0.50 0.76
C LEU A 183 16.66 1.81 0.15
N VAL A 184 15.91 2.31 -0.83
CA VAL A 184 16.22 3.57 -1.53
C VAL A 184 15.48 4.71 -0.84
N PRO A 185 16.14 5.83 -0.49
CA PRO A 185 15.49 6.99 0.10
C PRO A 185 14.29 7.48 -0.73
N GLN A 186 13.16 7.65 -0.07
CA GLN A 186 11.92 8.14 -0.65
C GLN A 186 11.68 9.57 -0.15
N LEU A 187 11.85 10.55 -1.03
CA LEU A 187 11.66 11.98 -0.73
C LEU A 187 10.22 12.46 -0.87
N LEU A 188 9.33 11.64 -1.44
CA LEU A 188 7.91 11.92 -1.62
C LEU A 188 7.10 10.84 -0.93
N TRP A 189 6.20 11.19 -0.01
CA TRP A 189 5.30 10.23 0.61
C TRP A 189 4.31 9.71 -0.44
N TYR A 190 4.00 8.42 -0.39
CA TYR A 190 2.99 7.81 -1.26
C TYR A 190 2.02 6.97 -0.43
N ASP A 191 0.72 7.11 -0.67
CA ASP A 191 -0.32 6.29 -0.02
C ASP A 191 -0.50 4.92 -0.70
N LYS A 192 0.62 4.33 -1.14
CA LYS A 192 0.73 2.97 -1.71
C LYS A 192 0.91 1.95 -0.59
N PRO A 193 0.82 0.63 -0.86
CA PRO A 193 1.15 -0.38 0.15
C PRO A 193 2.52 -0.14 0.77
N HIS A 194 2.59 -0.13 2.09
CA HIS A 194 3.83 0.14 2.81
C HIS A 194 3.78 -0.41 4.24
N VAL A 195 4.96 -0.77 4.75
CA VAL A 195 5.15 -1.08 6.17
C VAL A 195 5.54 0.21 6.87
N CYS A 196 4.95 0.50 8.02
CA CYS A 196 5.29 1.66 8.84
C CYS A 196 5.35 1.27 10.31
N ARG A 197 6.23 1.92 11.07
CA ARG A 197 6.13 1.90 12.53
C ARG A 197 4.81 2.55 12.93
N THR A 198 4.01 1.83 13.72
CA THR A 198 2.75 2.34 14.25
C THR A 198 2.99 3.66 15.00
N GLU A 199 4.10 3.75 15.74
CA GLU A 199 4.44 4.95 16.51
C GLU A 199 4.89 6.13 15.64
N HIS A 200 5.49 5.88 14.47
CA HIS A 200 5.82 6.94 13.53
C HIS A 200 4.55 7.66 13.04
N TYR A 201 3.50 6.89 12.75
CA TYR A 201 2.20 7.48 12.45
C TYR A 201 1.65 8.31 13.61
N ARG A 202 1.68 7.77 14.83
CA ARG A 202 1.08 8.38 16.02
C ARG A 202 1.80 9.63 16.52
N GLN A 203 3.13 9.62 16.49
CA GLN A 203 3.94 10.69 17.08
C GLN A 203 4.43 11.72 16.06
N VAL A 204 4.55 11.33 14.79
CA VAL A 204 5.15 12.19 13.75
C VAL A 204 4.11 12.56 12.70
N VAL A 205 3.56 11.59 11.98
CA VAL A 205 2.71 11.87 10.80
C VAL A 205 1.42 12.59 11.19
N LEU A 206 0.62 12.00 12.09
CA LEU A 206 -0.69 12.54 12.47
C LEU A 206 -0.61 13.84 13.28
N PRO A 207 0.36 14.02 14.20
CA PRO A 207 0.53 15.30 14.89
C PRO A 207 1.04 16.42 13.99
N ALA A 208 2.00 16.15 13.10
CA ALA A 208 2.51 17.16 12.17
C ALA A 208 1.48 17.55 11.09
N ALA A 209 0.59 16.61 10.75
CA ALA A 209 -0.43 16.80 9.74
C ALA A 209 -1.77 16.24 10.24
N ARG A 210 -2.51 17.03 11.04
CA ARG A 210 -3.85 16.64 11.46
C ARG A 210 -4.75 16.45 10.23
N MET A 211 -5.31 15.26 10.11
CA MET A 211 -6.22 14.91 9.01
C MET A 211 -7.58 15.59 9.20
N ASP A 212 -8.07 16.21 8.13
CA ASP A 212 -9.46 16.62 7.98
C ASP A 212 -10.17 15.77 6.91
N VAL A 213 -11.45 16.03 6.71
CA VAL A 213 -12.31 15.33 5.75
C VAL A 213 -11.72 15.40 4.34
N CYS A 214 -11.71 14.26 3.64
CA CYS A 214 -11.11 14.08 2.31
C CYS A 214 -9.61 14.35 2.20
N GLN A 215 -8.89 14.49 3.32
CA GLN A 215 -7.43 14.62 3.31
C GLN A 215 -6.74 13.26 3.42
N ASN A 216 -5.45 13.26 3.08
CA ASN A 216 -4.60 12.08 3.17
C ASN A 216 -3.17 12.45 3.62
N PRO A 217 -2.42 11.48 4.19
CA PRO A 217 -1.03 11.67 4.58
C PRO A 217 -0.12 12.09 3.41
N GLU A 218 -0.30 11.53 2.21
CA GLU A 218 0.51 11.89 1.04
C GLU A 218 0.51 13.40 0.77
N ARG A 219 -0.65 14.04 0.80
CA ARG A 219 -0.75 15.49 0.62
C ARG A 219 -0.30 16.24 1.87
N ARG A 220 -0.91 15.96 3.02
CA ARG A 220 -0.78 16.83 4.20
C ARG A 220 0.57 16.67 4.90
N PHE A 221 1.08 15.45 5.00
CA PHE A 221 2.39 15.20 5.59
C PHE A 221 3.47 15.21 4.51
N GLY A 222 3.26 14.49 3.40
CA GLY A 222 4.24 14.40 2.33
C GLY A 222 4.49 15.72 1.61
N VAL A 223 3.47 16.27 0.96
CA VAL A 223 3.63 17.46 0.10
C VAL A 223 3.66 18.77 0.91
N ASP A 224 2.79 18.92 1.90
CA ASP A 224 2.67 20.21 2.60
C ASP A 224 3.73 20.40 3.70
N GLN A 225 4.30 19.31 4.27
CA GLN A 225 5.26 19.37 5.37
C GLN A 225 6.67 18.87 4.98
N MET A 226 6.77 17.63 4.50
CA MET A 226 8.05 16.98 4.23
C MET A 226 8.75 17.57 3.01
N TRP A 227 8.05 17.67 1.89
CA TRP A 227 8.62 18.08 0.60
C TRP A 227 9.29 19.47 0.59
N PRO A 228 8.69 20.54 1.18
CA PRO A 228 9.30 21.86 1.17
C PRO A 228 10.57 21.95 2.02
N ARG A 229 10.72 21.08 3.02
CA ARG A 229 11.92 21.00 3.87
C ARG A 229 13.04 20.25 3.16
N LEU A 230 12.73 19.09 2.56
CA LEU A 230 13.70 18.34 1.76
C LEU A 230 14.25 19.16 0.59
N LEU A 231 13.40 19.92 -0.10
CA LEU A 231 13.83 20.78 -1.22
C LEU A 231 14.81 21.90 -0.81
N LYS A 232 14.80 22.30 0.46
CA LYS A 232 15.60 23.41 0.98
C LYS A 232 16.71 22.94 1.92
N ALA A 233 16.90 21.63 2.04
CA ALA A 233 17.86 21.05 2.96
C ALA A 233 19.28 21.28 2.44
N ASP A 234 20.15 21.86 3.28
CA ASP A 234 21.59 21.92 3.00
C ASP A 234 22.24 20.53 3.03
N ASP A 235 21.73 19.67 3.91
CA ASP A 235 22.08 18.25 4.03
C ASP A 235 20.81 17.41 3.86
N LEU A 236 20.60 16.96 2.62
CA LEU A 236 19.42 16.20 2.23
C LEU A 236 19.33 14.85 2.95
N GLU A 237 20.45 14.18 3.20
CA GLU A 237 20.47 12.90 3.91
C GLU A 237 20.01 13.09 5.34
N LYS A 238 20.61 14.06 6.06
CA LYS A 238 20.23 14.36 7.43
C LYS A 238 18.76 14.77 7.56
N GLU A 239 18.26 15.63 6.68
CA GLU A 239 16.85 16.04 6.70
C GLU A 239 15.92 14.87 6.36
N HIS A 240 16.30 14.01 5.42
CA HIS A 240 15.53 12.81 5.05
C HIS A 240 15.35 11.83 6.23
N LEU A 241 16.40 11.62 7.03
CA LEU A 241 16.35 10.70 8.18
C LEU A 241 15.39 11.15 9.30
N CYS A 242 15.05 12.44 9.36
CA CYS A 242 13.96 12.92 10.23
C CYS A 242 12.63 12.22 9.89
N TYR A 243 12.39 11.92 8.61
CA TYR A 243 11.20 11.24 8.11
C TYR A 243 11.37 9.73 8.01
N GLY A 244 12.56 9.25 7.66
CA GLY A 244 12.87 7.82 7.64
C GLY A 244 12.06 7.01 6.61
N THR A 245 11.74 7.63 5.48
CA THR A 245 10.89 7.05 4.42
C THR A 245 11.74 6.42 3.33
N PHE A 246 11.59 5.12 3.08
CA PHE A 246 12.34 4.39 2.06
C PHE A 246 11.42 3.57 1.16
N PHE A 247 11.86 3.28 -0.05
CA PHE A 247 11.31 2.21 -0.88
C PHE A 247 12.10 0.94 -0.69
N TRP A 248 11.41 -0.20 -0.68
CA TRP A 248 12.08 -1.47 -0.94
C TRP A 248 12.34 -1.61 -2.44
N ASP A 249 13.58 -1.42 -2.85
CA ASP A 249 14.00 -1.61 -4.24
C ASP A 249 14.28 -3.09 -4.51
N VAL A 250 13.31 -3.73 -5.17
CA VAL A 250 13.42 -5.11 -5.64
C VAL A 250 13.66 -5.19 -7.15
N GLY A 251 13.83 -4.04 -7.82
CA GLY A 251 14.06 -3.90 -9.25
C GLY A 251 12.83 -4.16 -10.13
N VAL A 252 11.66 -4.45 -9.57
CA VAL A 252 10.45 -4.85 -10.30
C VAL A 252 9.18 -4.34 -9.60
N GLU A 253 8.07 -4.27 -10.34
CA GLU A 253 6.77 -3.95 -9.75
C GLU A 253 6.28 -5.10 -8.86
N VAL A 254 6.02 -4.82 -7.59
CA VAL A 254 5.42 -5.75 -6.62
C VAL A 254 3.97 -5.38 -6.28
N VAL A 255 3.56 -4.14 -6.50
CA VAL A 255 2.20 -3.67 -6.23
C VAL A 255 1.59 -2.96 -7.43
N TYR A 256 0.30 -3.20 -7.66
CA TYR A 256 -0.46 -2.67 -8.79
C TYR A 256 -1.79 -2.05 -8.34
N HIS A 257 -2.12 -0.88 -8.90
CA HIS A 257 -3.36 -0.15 -8.59
C HIS A 257 -4.44 -0.47 -9.61
N LEU A 258 -5.50 -1.12 -9.15
CA LEU A 258 -6.62 -1.53 -10.00
C LEU A 258 -7.63 -0.40 -10.25
N SER A 259 -7.48 0.75 -9.59
CA SER A 259 -8.34 1.93 -9.76
C SER A 259 -9.81 1.63 -9.46
N GLY A 260 -10.13 1.25 -8.22
CA GLY A 260 -11.44 0.72 -7.84
C GLY A 260 -12.62 1.64 -8.15
N ARG A 261 -12.40 2.96 -8.16
CA ARG A 261 -13.43 3.96 -8.54
C ARG A 261 -13.90 3.89 -9.99
N LYS A 262 -13.17 3.18 -10.86
CA LYS A 262 -13.53 2.98 -12.27
C LYS A 262 -14.31 1.69 -12.50
N LEU A 263 -14.32 0.80 -11.52
CA LEU A 263 -15.04 -0.47 -11.56
C LEU A 263 -16.54 -0.23 -11.39
N LYS A 264 -17.35 -0.76 -12.30
CA LYS A 264 -18.83 -0.74 -12.24
C LYS A 264 -19.39 -2.11 -11.86
N ALA A 265 -20.58 -2.11 -11.27
CA ALA A 265 -21.33 -3.34 -11.00
C ALA A 265 -21.77 -4.02 -12.31
N GLU A 266 -21.91 -5.35 -12.29
CA GLU A 266 -22.41 -6.13 -13.43
C GLU A 266 -23.91 -5.85 -13.61
N GLY A 267 -24.23 -4.85 -14.43
CA GLY A 267 -25.58 -4.34 -14.68
C GLY A 267 -25.59 -3.01 -15.44
N ASP A 268 -24.51 -2.21 -15.32
CA ASP A 268 -24.35 -0.91 -15.98
C ASP A 268 -23.50 -0.96 -17.28
N ALA A 269 -23.15 -2.17 -17.75
CA ALA A 269 -22.33 -2.37 -18.94
C ALA A 269 -23.20 -2.42 -20.20
N THR A 270 -23.53 -1.26 -20.77
CA THR A 270 -24.00 -1.18 -22.16
C THR A 270 -22.81 -1.34 -23.10
N GLY A 271 -22.35 -2.58 -23.31
CA GLY A 271 -21.30 -2.88 -24.28
C GLY A 271 -20.60 -4.20 -24.01
N GLU A 272 -20.52 -5.05 -25.02
CA GLU A 272 -19.75 -6.30 -24.98
C GLU A 272 -18.25 -6.03 -24.71
N PRO A 273 -17.58 -6.85 -23.90
CA PRO A 273 -16.15 -6.72 -23.66
C PRO A 273 -15.37 -7.22 -24.89
N MET A 274 -14.85 -6.29 -25.72
CA MET A 274 -13.82 -6.62 -26.70
C MET A 274 -12.49 -6.89 -25.98
N LEU A 275 -12.20 -8.17 -25.75
CA LEU A 275 -10.87 -8.65 -25.33
C LEU A 275 -9.93 -8.64 -26.56
N PHE A 276 -9.14 -7.59 -26.72
CA PHE A 276 -7.96 -7.64 -27.59
C PHE A 276 -6.70 -7.81 -26.74
N ALA A 277 -6.06 -8.98 -26.88
CA ALA A 277 -4.75 -9.27 -26.33
C ALA A 277 -3.72 -8.31 -26.95
N GLY A 278 -3.20 -7.36 -26.16
CA GLY A 278 -2.12 -6.46 -26.58
C GLY A 278 -2.16 -5.04 -26.01
N GLN A 279 -3.29 -4.56 -25.49
CA GLN A 279 -3.41 -3.21 -24.91
C GLN A 279 -4.27 -3.21 -23.66
N LEU A 280 -3.68 -3.50 -22.49
CA LEU A 280 -4.26 -3.10 -21.20
C LEU A 280 -3.32 -2.12 -20.49
N ARG A 281 -2.97 -1.05 -21.22
CA ARG A 281 -2.92 0.30 -20.62
C ARG A 281 -4.32 0.91 -20.83
N GLY A 282 -5.27 0.52 -19.99
CA GLY A 282 -6.67 0.90 -20.13
C GLY A 282 -7.42 0.64 -18.82
N GLU A 283 -8.35 1.53 -18.50
CA GLU A 283 -9.13 1.52 -17.26
C GLU A 283 -10.03 0.27 -17.22
N ALA A 284 -9.88 -0.58 -16.20
CA ALA A 284 -10.81 -1.69 -15.99
C ALA A 284 -12.17 -1.11 -15.55
N THR A 285 -13.21 -1.34 -16.35
CA THR A 285 -14.57 -0.79 -16.13
C THR A 285 -15.59 -1.80 -15.63
N THR A 286 -15.32 -3.11 -15.78
CA THR A 286 -16.22 -4.20 -15.36
C THR A 286 -15.50 -5.23 -14.51
N THR A 287 -16.24 -5.96 -13.68
CA THR A 287 -15.73 -7.04 -12.81
C THR A 287 -14.92 -8.09 -13.58
N ALA A 288 -15.40 -8.53 -14.76
CA ALA A 288 -14.70 -9.51 -15.59
C ALA A 288 -13.35 -8.99 -16.12
N THR A 289 -13.32 -7.79 -16.72
CA THR A 289 -12.09 -7.17 -17.23
C THR A 289 -11.10 -6.90 -16.09
N PHE A 290 -11.61 -6.49 -14.94
CA PHE A 290 -10.82 -6.26 -13.73
C PHE A 290 -10.14 -7.54 -13.24
N THR A 291 -10.89 -8.63 -13.15
CA THR A 291 -10.38 -9.94 -12.73
C THR A 291 -9.34 -10.45 -13.73
N ALA A 292 -9.56 -10.24 -15.04
CA ALA A 292 -8.59 -10.56 -16.07
C ALA A 292 -7.30 -9.73 -15.94
N VAL A 293 -7.39 -8.42 -15.69
CA VAL A 293 -6.22 -7.55 -15.45
C VAL A 293 -5.44 -8.02 -14.21
N ALA A 294 -6.13 -8.30 -13.11
CA ALA A 294 -5.50 -8.81 -11.89
C ALA A 294 -4.80 -10.16 -12.13
N ALA A 295 -5.49 -11.10 -12.81
CA ALA A 295 -4.92 -12.39 -13.18
C ALA A 295 -3.68 -12.24 -14.07
N GLN A 296 -3.76 -11.43 -15.13
CA GLN A 296 -2.63 -11.17 -16.03
C GLN A 296 -1.43 -10.61 -15.27
N ARG A 297 -1.64 -9.58 -14.43
CA ARG A 297 -0.55 -8.95 -13.66
C ARG A 297 0.12 -9.91 -12.69
N THR A 298 -0.65 -10.82 -12.08
CA THR A 298 -0.12 -11.84 -11.17
C THR A 298 0.47 -13.07 -11.89
N MET A 299 0.30 -13.19 -13.21
CA MET A 299 0.89 -14.25 -14.05
C MET A 299 2.14 -13.80 -14.81
N GLU A 300 2.27 -12.51 -15.15
CA GLU A 300 3.22 -12.01 -16.14
C GLU A 300 4.70 -12.24 -15.82
N VAL A 301 5.12 -12.59 -14.59
CA VAL A 301 6.55 -12.84 -14.31
C VAL A 301 6.76 -13.87 -13.21
N THR A 302 6.98 -15.11 -13.62
CA THR A 302 7.63 -16.17 -12.84
C THR A 302 9.16 -16.05 -12.98
N GLY A 303 9.90 -16.16 -11.88
CA GLY A 303 11.36 -16.33 -11.90
C GLY A 303 12.21 -15.06 -11.78
N LEU A 304 12.24 -14.44 -10.60
CA LEU A 304 13.36 -13.56 -10.22
C LEU A 304 14.25 -14.30 -9.23
N SER A 305 15.39 -14.78 -9.71
CA SER A 305 16.56 -14.99 -8.86
C SER A 305 16.91 -13.67 -8.18
N ALA A 306 17.35 -13.75 -6.91
CA ALA A 306 17.85 -12.60 -6.18
C ALA A 306 18.83 -11.79 -7.05
N PRO A 307 18.82 -10.44 -6.97
CA PRO A 307 19.79 -9.65 -7.72
C PRO A 307 21.20 -10.11 -7.33
N GLU A 308 21.98 -10.54 -8.33
CA GLU A 308 23.40 -10.81 -8.10
C GLU A 308 24.04 -9.55 -7.51
N PRO A 309 24.81 -9.68 -6.42
CA PRO A 309 25.49 -8.52 -5.84
C PRO A 309 26.39 -7.94 -6.93
N LYS A 310 26.12 -6.70 -7.34
CA LYS A 310 26.95 -5.99 -8.31
C LYS A 310 28.38 -5.96 -7.76
N GLY A 311 29.25 -6.73 -8.40
CA GLY A 311 30.67 -6.74 -8.11
C GLY A 311 31.23 -5.33 -8.17
N HIS A 312 32.11 -5.02 -7.22
CA HIS A 312 32.92 -3.81 -7.20
C HIS A 312 33.49 -3.55 -8.60
N MET A 313 32.97 -2.53 -9.29
CA MET A 313 33.67 -1.99 -10.45
C MET A 313 34.91 -1.27 -9.91
N GLY A 314 36.05 -1.94 -10.06
CA GLY A 314 37.35 -1.39 -9.74
C GLY A 314 37.55 -0.05 -10.45
N ARG A 315 38.07 0.91 -9.68
CA ARG A 315 38.68 2.13 -10.21
C ARG A 315 39.68 1.73 -11.30
N PHE A 316 39.39 2.09 -12.55
CA PHE A 316 40.45 2.25 -13.54
C PHE A 316 41.07 3.63 -13.35
N LYS A 317 42.41 3.64 -13.37
CA LYS A 317 43.30 4.77 -13.15
C LYS A 317 43.07 5.93 -14.10
#